data_AF-A0A1C5RPY3-F1
#
_entry.id   AF-A0A1C5RPY3-F1
#
_cell.length_a   1.000
_cell.length_b   1.000
_cell.length_c   1.000
_cell.angle_alpha   90.00
_cell.angle_beta   90.00
_cell.angle_gamma   90.00
#
_symmetry.space_group_name_H-M   'P 1'
#
loop_
_entity.id
_entity.type
_entity.pdbx_description
1 polymer ?
#
loop_
_entity_poly.entity_id
_entity_poly.type
_entity_poly.pdbx_seq_one_letter_code
_entity_poly.pdbx_strand_id
1 'polypeptide(L)'
;MDGAQFAKMLSDKHLFELNRMEYKYSTVSVKEFAELLQQNFAQPLPLTDFSGNKLFYLPNLAQISTNGMKQLLSVPVSGQNFGLSAMTEEIYATFQIESIRSTRSSIRYILDGYAPRDEQEARIYGMKRGLEFIANRQNTITEENLHHLYQISTGDYAARAVILKDISPESEFRRDFLFFIVKAGSCSFAEMATH
;
A
#
# COMPACT_ATOMS: atom_id res chain seq x y z
N MET A 1 25.07 10.53 34.63
CA MET A 1 25.09 9.05 34.56
C MET A 1 26.52 8.51 34.48
N ASP A 2 26.77 7.33 35.07
CA ASP A 2 28.05 6.60 34.97
C ASP A 2 28.27 5.95 33.59
N GLY A 3 29.52 5.89 33.12
CA GLY A 3 29.89 5.38 31.79
C GLY A 3 29.57 3.90 31.60
N ALA A 4 29.68 3.09 32.67
CA ALA A 4 29.32 1.67 32.61
C ALA A 4 27.80 1.47 32.47
N GLN A 5 27.01 2.34 33.12
CA GLN A 5 25.56 2.35 33.00
C GLN A 5 25.13 2.82 31.60
N PHE A 6 25.78 3.83 31.03
CA PHE A 6 25.55 4.27 29.64
C PHE A 6 25.78 3.14 28.64
N ALA A 7 26.92 2.44 28.72
CA ALA A 7 27.24 1.34 27.80
C ALA A 7 26.24 0.18 27.93
N LYS A 8 25.78 -0.09 29.15
CA LYS A 8 24.76 -1.12 29.43
C LYS A 8 23.39 -0.75 28.84
N MET A 9 22.99 0.52 28.89
CA MET A 9 21.76 1.01 28.27
C MET A 9 21.86 1.03 26.74
N LEU A 10 23.01 1.43 26.19
CA LEU A 10 23.25 1.47 24.75
C LEU A 10 23.19 0.07 24.11
N SER A 11 23.62 -0.94 24.85
CA SER A 11 23.61 -2.34 24.41
C SER A 11 22.29 -3.06 24.72
N ASP A 12 21.28 -2.37 25.26
CA ASP A 12 20.00 -2.97 25.59
C ASP A 12 19.19 -3.26 24.31
N LYS A 13 18.62 -4.47 24.22
CA LYS A 13 17.75 -4.88 23.11
C LYS A 13 16.52 -3.98 22.93
N HIS A 14 16.08 -3.30 23.99
CA HIS A 14 14.91 -2.41 23.98
C HIS A 14 15.29 -0.93 23.95
N LEU A 15 16.45 -0.59 23.37
CA LEU A 15 16.98 0.78 23.30
C LEU A 15 15.95 1.82 22.83
N PHE A 16 15.13 1.49 21.82
CA PHE A 16 14.13 2.39 21.25
C PHE A 16 12.78 2.37 22.00
N GLU A 17 12.60 1.50 22.99
CA GLU A 17 11.37 1.38 23.78
C GLU A 17 11.56 2.09 25.14
N LEU A 18 11.43 3.42 25.13
CA LEU A 18 11.66 4.25 26.33
C LEU A 18 10.87 3.78 27.55
N ASN A 19 9.60 3.41 27.40
CA ASN A 19 8.77 2.90 28.50
C ASN A 19 9.37 1.65 29.18
N ARG A 20 9.96 0.74 28.39
CA ARG A 20 10.59 -0.47 28.94
C ARG A 20 11.94 -0.17 29.57
N MET A 21 12.68 0.79 29.01
CA MET A 21 13.93 1.28 29.57
C MET A 21 13.72 1.98 30.91
N GLU A 22 12.66 2.80 31.03
CA GLU A 22 12.31 3.50 32.27
C GLU A 22 11.97 2.52 33.40
N TYR A 23 11.27 1.44 33.08
CA TYR A 23 10.98 0.37 34.03
C TYR A 23 12.26 -0.34 34.53
N LYS A 24 13.24 -0.55 33.64
CA LYS A 24 14.47 -1.31 33.95
C LYS A 24 15.57 -0.47 34.60
N TYR A 25 15.69 0.80 34.26
CA TYR A 25 16.81 1.66 34.65
C TYR A 25 16.44 2.96 35.37
N SER A 26 15.14 3.20 35.60
CA SER A 26 14.54 4.43 36.15
C SER A 26 14.35 5.56 35.14
N THR A 27 13.33 6.38 35.37
CA THR A 27 12.97 7.54 34.54
C THR A 27 14.06 8.61 34.50
N VAL A 28 14.78 8.81 35.60
CA VAL A 28 15.86 9.80 35.69
C VAL A 28 17.04 9.38 34.82
N SER A 29 17.46 8.11 34.91
CA SER A 29 18.60 7.61 34.15
C SER A 29 18.32 7.58 32.64
N VAL A 30 17.09 7.27 32.23
CA VAL A 30 16.70 7.25 30.81
C VAL A 30 16.65 8.66 30.21
N LYS A 31 16.23 9.66 30.98
CA LYS A 31 16.30 11.07 30.54
C LYS A 31 17.73 11.54 30.35
N GLU A 32 18.60 11.30 31.33
CA GLU A 32 20.04 11.62 31.21
C GLU A 32 20.67 10.88 30.02
N PHE A 33 20.28 9.64 29.78
CA PHE A 33 20.75 8.85 28.64
C PHE A 33 20.29 9.44 27.30
N ALA A 34 19.02 9.84 27.17
CA ALA A 34 18.48 10.44 25.96
C ALA A 34 19.16 11.78 25.63
N GLU A 35 19.41 12.61 26.65
CA GLU A 35 20.14 13.87 26.50
C GLU A 35 21.59 13.64 26.04
N LEU A 36 22.30 12.69 26.64
CA LEU A 36 23.67 12.34 26.23
C LEU A 36 23.72 11.77 24.81
N LEU A 37 22.74 10.94 24.43
CA LEU A 37 22.59 10.45 23.07
C LEU A 37 22.37 11.60 22.08
N GLN A 38 21.49 12.54 22.41
CA GLN A 38 21.18 13.67 21.54
C GLN A 38 22.39 14.60 21.34
N GLN A 39 23.18 14.84 22.39
CA GLN A 39 24.33 15.73 22.34
C GLN A 39 25.53 15.15 21.61
N ASN A 40 25.82 13.86 21.79
CA ASN A 40 27.10 13.27 21.35
C ASN A 40 26.97 12.30 20.17
N PHE A 41 25.81 11.68 20.00
CA PHE A 41 25.66 10.56 19.07
C PHE A 41 24.57 10.78 18.01
N ALA A 42 23.66 11.72 18.22
CA ALA A 42 22.54 11.95 17.31
C ALA A 42 22.87 13.02 16.28
N GLN A 43 22.57 12.72 15.01
CA GLN A 43 22.66 13.67 13.91
C GLN A 43 21.24 14.16 13.56
N PRO A 44 21.04 15.47 13.36
CA PRO A 44 19.76 16.00 12.94
C PRO A 44 19.46 15.58 11.50
N LEU A 45 18.23 15.12 11.25
CA LEU A 45 17.71 14.94 9.90
C LEU A 45 17.17 16.28 9.37
N PRO A 46 17.27 16.54 8.05
CA PRO A 46 16.59 17.66 7.40
C PRO A 46 15.08 17.36 7.24
N LEU A 47 14.45 16.80 8.29
CA LEU A 47 13.05 16.41 8.34
C LEU A 47 12.47 16.83 9.69
N THR A 48 11.23 17.28 9.68
CA THR A 48 10.47 17.62 10.88
C THR A 48 9.34 16.62 11.08
N ASP A 49 8.97 16.37 12.33
CA ASP A 49 7.74 15.61 12.64
C ASP A 49 6.47 16.44 12.30
N PHE A 50 5.30 15.83 12.50
CA PHE A 50 4.00 16.48 12.31
C PHE A 50 3.76 17.68 13.23
N SER A 51 4.54 17.81 14.30
CA SER A 51 4.50 18.91 15.26
C SER A 51 5.59 19.96 15.03
N GLY A 52 6.40 19.82 13.96
CA GLY A 52 7.49 20.73 13.62
C GLY A 52 8.80 20.49 14.39
N ASN A 53 8.91 19.45 15.22
CA ASN A 53 10.15 19.13 15.92
C ASN A 53 11.16 18.48 14.99
N LYS A 54 12.44 18.78 15.19
CA LYS A 54 13.53 18.20 14.41
C LYS A 54 13.69 16.72 14.74
N LEU A 55 13.78 15.89 13.71
CA LEU A 55 14.07 14.47 13.85
C LEU A 55 15.58 14.25 13.98
N PHE A 56 15.97 13.27 14.77
CA PHE A 56 17.36 12.88 14.96
C PHE A 56 17.54 11.40 14.67
N TYR A 57 18.69 11.01 14.12
CA TYR A 57 19.07 9.61 13.95
C TYR A 57 20.44 9.32 14.56
N LEU A 58 20.63 8.07 14.94
CA LEU A 58 21.88 7.58 15.52
C LEU A 58 22.64 6.80 14.43
N PRO A 59 23.64 7.39 13.75
CA PRO A 59 24.35 6.75 12.64
C PRO A 59 24.98 5.40 13.02
N ASN A 60 25.50 5.26 14.24
CA ASN A 60 26.14 4.02 14.70
C ASN A 60 25.14 2.89 15.02
N LEU A 61 23.86 3.21 15.16
CA LEU A 61 22.77 2.27 15.46
C LEU A 61 21.82 2.07 14.28
N ALA A 62 21.87 2.95 13.28
CA ALA A 62 21.16 2.83 12.02
C ALA A 62 21.79 1.72 11.16
N GLN A 63 21.66 0.47 11.62
CA GLN A 63 21.95 -0.68 10.77
C GLN A 63 20.85 -0.75 9.71
N ILE A 64 21.20 -0.40 8.47
CA ILE A 64 20.32 -0.61 7.33
C ILE A 64 19.95 -2.09 7.34
N SER A 65 18.66 -2.39 7.44
CA SER A 65 18.22 -3.78 7.46
C SER A 65 18.70 -4.43 6.16
N THR A 66 19.51 -5.48 6.28
CA THR A 66 20.05 -6.19 5.11
C THR A 66 18.94 -6.72 4.22
N ASN A 67 17.78 -7.02 4.81
CA ASN A 67 16.55 -7.40 4.10
C ASN A 67 15.92 -6.24 3.34
N GLY A 68 15.78 -5.05 3.95
CA GLY A 68 15.28 -3.86 3.27
C GLY A 68 16.22 -3.41 2.15
N MET A 69 17.53 -3.49 2.38
CA MET A 69 18.53 -3.24 1.34
C MET A 69 18.44 -4.27 0.20
N LYS A 70 18.24 -5.57 0.50
CA LYS A 70 18.00 -6.59 -0.53
C LYS A 70 16.72 -6.31 -1.33
N GLN A 71 15.65 -5.81 -0.70
CA GLN A 71 14.42 -5.42 -1.39
C GLN A 71 14.59 -4.16 -2.25
N LEU A 72 15.36 -3.17 -1.79
CA LEU A 72 15.65 -1.96 -2.56
C LEU A 72 16.61 -2.23 -3.72
N LEU A 73 17.56 -3.14 -3.53
CA LEU A 73 18.54 -3.54 -4.54
C LEU A 73 18.05 -4.68 -5.43
N SER A 74 16.95 -5.37 -5.07
CA SER A 74 16.33 -6.34 -5.97
C SER A 74 15.74 -5.57 -7.15
N VAL A 75 16.53 -5.50 -8.22
CA VAL A 75 16.03 -5.13 -9.54
C VAL A 75 14.84 -6.05 -9.82
N PRO A 76 13.65 -5.51 -10.17
CA PRO A 76 12.55 -6.36 -10.57
C PRO A 76 13.01 -7.30 -11.68
N VAL A 77 12.66 -8.57 -11.55
CA VAL A 77 13.01 -9.60 -12.54
C VAL A 77 12.59 -9.08 -13.92
N SER A 78 13.56 -9.09 -14.82
CA SER A 78 13.55 -8.45 -16.13
C SER A 78 12.20 -8.56 -16.84
N GLY A 79 11.57 -7.41 -17.16
CA GLY A 79 10.40 -7.33 -18.03
C GLY A 79 9.03 -7.16 -17.35
N GLN A 80 8.92 -7.22 -16.02
CA GLN A 80 7.66 -6.94 -15.32
C GLN A 80 7.72 -5.62 -14.55
N ASN A 81 6.68 -4.78 -14.74
CA ASN A 81 6.56 -3.47 -14.08
C ASN A 81 6.35 -3.58 -12.56
N PHE A 82 5.85 -4.72 -12.09
CA PHE A 82 5.59 -5.02 -10.69
C PHE A 82 6.13 -6.41 -10.32
N GLY A 83 6.49 -6.61 -9.05
CA GLY A 83 6.83 -7.94 -8.56
C GLY A 83 5.59 -8.85 -8.54
N LEU A 84 5.72 -10.10 -8.99
CA LEU A 84 4.63 -11.09 -9.02
C LEU A 84 3.85 -11.18 -7.70
N SER A 85 4.55 -11.12 -6.56
CA SER A 85 3.90 -11.18 -5.24
C SER A 85 3.05 -9.95 -4.96
N ALA A 86 3.55 -8.75 -5.29
CA ALA A 86 2.82 -7.51 -5.08
C ALA A 86 1.58 -7.46 -5.98
N MET A 87 1.73 -7.85 -7.24
CA MET A 87 0.61 -7.91 -8.20
C MET A 87 -0.44 -8.95 -7.78
N THR A 88 -0.01 -10.09 -7.22
CA THR A 88 -0.94 -11.11 -6.69
C THR A 88 -1.77 -10.56 -5.53
N GLU A 89 -1.13 -9.90 -4.56
CA GLU A 89 -1.83 -9.33 -3.41
C GLU A 89 -2.75 -8.18 -3.81
N GLU A 90 -2.32 -7.32 -4.74
CA GLU A 90 -3.14 -6.21 -5.23
C GLU A 90 -4.44 -6.71 -5.87
N ILE A 91 -4.35 -7.63 -6.83
CA ILE A 91 -5.51 -8.21 -7.50
C ILE A 91 -6.42 -8.95 -6.48
N TYR A 92 -5.81 -9.70 -5.56
CA TYR A 92 -6.56 -10.41 -4.52
C TYR A 92 -7.34 -9.44 -3.61
N ALA A 93 -6.70 -8.35 -3.18
CA ALA A 93 -7.33 -7.33 -2.33
C ALA A 93 -8.45 -6.59 -3.06
N THR A 94 -8.24 -6.17 -4.31
CA THR A 94 -9.27 -5.53 -5.14
C THR A 94 -10.50 -6.44 -5.28
N PHE A 95 -10.29 -7.72 -5.60
CA PHE A 95 -11.38 -8.66 -5.78
C PHE A 95 -12.12 -8.95 -4.47
N GLN A 96 -11.39 -8.96 -3.36
CA GLN A 96 -12.00 -9.10 -2.04
C GLN A 96 -12.91 -7.92 -1.69
N ILE A 97 -12.52 -6.68 -2.04
CA ILE A 97 -13.37 -5.49 -1.87
C ILE A 97 -14.64 -5.60 -2.71
N GLU A 98 -14.50 -5.99 -3.98
CA GLU A 98 -15.62 -6.17 -4.92
C GLU A 98 -16.44 -7.44 -4.67
N SER A 99 -16.17 -8.18 -3.58
CA SER A 99 -16.81 -9.46 -3.24
C SER A 99 -16.73 -10.52 -4.36
N ILE A 100 -15.68 -10.46 -5.18
CA ILE A 100 -15.38 -11.41 -6.26
C ILE A 100 -14.56 -12.56 -5.68
N ARG A 101 -15.05 -13.79 -5.84
CA ARG A 101 -14.31 -14.99 -5.41
C ARG A 101 -13.10 -15.21 -6.31
N SER A 102 -11.93 -15.33 -5.71
CA SER A 102 -10.68 -15.71 -6.40
C SER A 102 -9.70 -16.33 -5.43
N THR A 103 -8.69 -17.04 -5.96
CA THR A 103 -7.61 -17.62 -5.15
C THR A 103 -6.26 -17.08 -5.62
N ARG A 104 -5.31 -16.92 -4.68
CA ARG A 104 -3.95 -16.49 -5.02
C ARG A 104 -3.27 -17.39 -6.05
N SER A 105 -3.57 -18.70 -6.02
CA SER A 105 -3.07 -19.66 -7.01
C SER A 105 -3.65 -19.40 -8.41
N SER A 106 -4.96 -19.13 -8.54
CA SER A 106 -5.57 -18.75 -9.83
C SER A 106 -5.01 -17.43 -10.36
N ILE A 107 -4.76 -16.45 -9.48
CA ILE A 107 -4.16 -15.18 -9.87
C ILE A 107 -2.75 -15.41 -10.41
N ARG A 108 -1.93 -16.14 -9.64
CA ARG A 108 -0.56 -16.45 -10.04
C ARG A 108 -0.49 -17.25 -11.33
N TYR A 109 -1.41 -18.19 -11.55
CA TYR A 109 -1.55 -18.92 -12.81
C TYR A 109 -1.70 -17.97 -14.01
N ILE A 110 -2.54 -16.94 -13.92
CA ILE A 110 -2.69 -15.96 -15.01
C ILE A 110 -1.49 -15.01 -15.12
N LEU A 111 -0.88 -14.64 -14.00
CA LEU A 111 0.33 -13.80 -14.00
C LEU A 111 1.53 -14.51 -14.63
N ASP A 112 1.66 -15.82 -14.42
CA ASP A 112 2.70 -16.69 -15.01
C ASP A 112 2.52 -16.88 -16.54
N GLY A 113 1.42 -16.39 -17.12
CA GLY A 113 1.20 -16.34 -18.57
C GLY A 113 0.29 -17.44 -19.11
N TYR A 114 -0.34 -18.23 -18.25
CA TYR A 114 -1.31 -19.23 -18.69
C TYR A 114 -2.64 -18.58 -19.14
N ALA A 115 -3.32 -19.24 -20.07
CA ALA A 115 -4.61 -18.79 -20.59
C ALA A 115 -5.73 -19.01 -19.54
N PRO A 116 -6.69 -18.07 -19.43
CA PRO A 116 -7.86 -18.23 -18.56
C PRO A 116 -8.67 -19.48 -18.89
N ARG A 117 -9.08 -20.22 -17.87
CA ARG A 117 -9.88 -21.46 -18.02
C ARG A 117 -11.38 -21.22 -17.84
N ASP A 118 -11.74 -20.21 -17.06
CA ASP A 118 -13.13 -19.90 -16.74
C ASP A 118 -13.38 -18.37 -16.72
N GLU A 119 -14.64 -18.00 -16.46
CA GLU A 119 -15.05 -16.60 -16.40
C GLU A 119 -14.37 -15.84 -15.26
N GLN A 120 -14.04 -16.52 -14.15
CA GLN A 120 -13.39 -15.88 -13.00
C GLN A 120 -11.93 -15.54 -13.34
N GLU A 121 -11.20 -16.46 -13.96
CA GLU A 121 -9.84 -16.26 -14.42
C GLU A 121 -9.74 -15.25 -15.56
N ALA A 122 -10.77 -15.16 -16.40
CA ALA A 122 -10.79 -14.14 -17.44
C ALA A 122 -10.99 -12.72 -16.84
N ARG A 123 -11.64 -12.57 -15.67
CA ARG A 123 -11.63 -11.31 -14.90
C ARG A 123 -10.24 -10.99 -14.35
N ILE A 124 -9.54 -12.00 -13.83
CA ILE A 124 -8.14 -11.85 -13.38
C ILE A 124 -7.26 -11.36 -14.53
N TYR A 125 -7.47 -11.93 -15.73
CA TYR A 125 -6.72 -11.54 -16.94
C TYR A 125 -7.02 -10.10 -17.38
N GLY A 126 -8.28 -9.67 -17.35
CA GLY A 126 -8.65 -8.27 -17.58
C GLY A 126 -7.95 -7.34 -16.58
N MET A 127 -7.98 -7.68 -15.29
CA MET A 127 -7.32 -6.90 -14.24
C MET A 127 -5.79 -6.83 -14.44
N LYS A 128 -5.15 -7.93 -14.84
CA LYS A 128 -3.73 -7.96 -15.20
C LYS A 128 -3.41 -6.93 -16.30
N ARG A 129 -4.19 -6.92 -17.39
CA ARG A 129 -4.01 -5.97 -18.49
C ARG A 129 -4.28 -4.53 -18.07
N GLY A 130 -5.26 -4.30 -17.19
CA GLY A 130 -5.54 -2.99 -16.60
C GLY A 130 -4.35 -2.45 -15.81
N LEU A 131 -3.75 -3.28 -14.94
CA LEU A 131 -2.56 -2.89 -14.18
C LEU A 131 -1.33 -2.66 -15.08
N GLU A 132 -1.15 -3.46 -16.12
CA GLU A 132 -0.09 -3.24 -17.12
C GLU A 132 -0.28 -1.92 -17.88
N PHE A 133 -1.53 -1.55 -18.18
CA PHE A 133 -1.87 -0.28 -18.81
C PHE A 133 -1.55 0.91 -17.89
N ILE A 134 -1.89 0.83 -16.60
CA ILE A 134 -1.60 1.88 -15.62
C ILE A 134 -0.08 2.05 -15.42
N ALA A 135 0.69 0.96 -15.49
CA ALA A 135 2.13 1.01 -15.33
C ALA A 135 2.86 1.80 -16.43
N ASN A 136 2.27 1.91 -17.63
CA ASN A 136 2.89 2.65 -18.72
C ASN A 136 2.66 4.16 -18.56
N ARG A 137 3.74 4.90 -18.27
CA ARG A 137 3.71 6.36 -18.10
C ARG A 137 3.31 7.14 -19.35
N GLN A 138 3.30 6.52 -20.53
CA GLN A 138 2.78 7.14 -21.75
C GLN A 138 1.25 7.26 -21.73
N ASN A 139 0.58 6.44 -20.93
CA ASN A 139 -0.86 6.48 -20.74
C ASN A 139 -1.20 7.59 -19.75
N THR A 140 -1.29 8.82 -20.26
CA THR A 140 -1.72 9.99 -19.47
C THR A 140 -3.19 9.87 -19.09
N ILE A 141 -3.59 10.57 -18.03
CA ILE A 141 -4.98 10.60 -17.58
C ILE A 141 -5.79 11.45 -18.56
N THR A 142 -6.43 10.78 -19.52
CA THR A 142 -7.35 11.36 -20.51
C THR A 142 -8.64 10.55 -20.53
N GLU A 143 -9.73 11.16 -21.03
CA GLU A 143 -11.03 10.49 -21.14
C GLU A 143 -10.94 9.20 -21.97
N GLU A 144 -10.25 9.27 -23.12
CA GLU A 144 -9.98 8.12 -24.00
C GLU A 144 -9.23 7.00 -23.26
N ASN A 145 -8.17 7.33 -22.52
CA ASN A 145 -7.37 6.33 -21.80
C ASN A 145 -8.14 5.73 -20.61
N LEU A 146 -8.99 6.51 -19.94
CA LEU A 146 -9.86 6.01 -18.87
C LEU A 146 -10.93 5.07 -19.44
N HIS A 147 -11.51 5.40 -20.59
CA HIS A 147 -12.45 4.54 -21.29
C HIS A 147 -11.79 3.23 -21.73
N HIS A 148 -10.60 3.31 -22.34
CA HIS A 148 -9.82 2.14 -22.73
C HIS A 148 -9.44 1.28 -21.51
N LEU A 149 -9.00 1.89 -20.41
CA LEU A 149 -8.71 1.20 -19.15
C LEU A 149 -9.94 0.45 -18.61
N TYR A 150 -11.12 1.08 -18.67
CA TYR A 150 -12.37 0.44 -18.28
C TYR A 150 -12.64 -0.80 -19.15
N GLN A 151 -12.56 -0.67 -20.48
CA GLN A 151 -12.80 -1.77 -21.43
C GLN A 151 -11.85 -2.95 -21.21
N ILE A 152 -10.55 -2.71 -21.02
CA ILE A 152 -9.57 -3.81 -20.85
C ILE A 152 -9.68 -4.48 -19.47
N SER A 153 -10.04 -3.73 -18.43
CA SER A 153 -10.11 -4.25 -17.05
C SER A 153 -11.41 -5.02 -16.79
N THR A 154 -12.52 -4.54 -17.35
CA THR A 154 -13.84 -5.20 -17.25
C THR A 154 -14.11 -6.20 -18.37
N GLY A 155 -13.23 -6.35 -19.36
CA GLY A 155 -13.33 -7.35 -20.43
C GLY A 155 -14.65 -7.31 -21.23
N ASP A 156 -14.87 -8.32 -22.08
CA ASP A 156 -16.12 -8.50 -22.85
C ASP A 156 -17.34 -8.91 -21.97
N TYR A 157 -17.25 -8.71 -20.65
CA TYR A 157 -18.36 -8.91 -19.72
C TYR A 157 -19.43 -7.82 -19.86
N ALA A 158 -19.08 -6.69 -20.49
CA ALA A 158 -20.03 -5.66 -20.88
C ALA A 158 -21.10 -6.18 -21.85
N ALA A 159 -20.80 -7.16 -22.72
CA ALA A 159 -21.81 -7.78 -23.58
C ALA A 159 -22.85 -8.62 -22.79
N ARG A 160 -22.59 -8.93 -21.51
CA ARG A 160 -23.46 -9.75 -20.66
C ARG A 160 -24.07 -9.03 -19.46
N ALA A 161 -23.61 -7.83 -19.12
CA ALA A 161 -24.35 -6.98 -18.21
C ALA A 161 -25.58 -6.46 -18.96
N VAL A 162 -26.74 -6.94 -18.52
CA VAL A 162 -28.13 -6.57 -18.90
C VAL A 162 -28.43 -5.05 -18.88
N ILE A 163 -27.41 -4.21 -18.68
CA ILE A 163 -27.47 -2.75 -18.55
C ILE A 163 -27.27 -2.04 -19.90
N LEU A 164 -26.74 -2.69 -20.94
CA LEU A 164 -26.48 -2.04 -22.24
C LEU A 164 -27.61 -2.15 -23.27
N LYS A 165 -28.77 -2.78 -22.95
CA LYS A 165 -29.87 -2.87 -23.93
C LYS A 165 -30.62 -1.56 -24.15
N ASP A 166 -30.50 -0.60 -23.23
CA ASP A 166 -31.22 0.69 -23.31
C ASP A 166 -30.28 1.89 -23.56
N ILE A 167 -28.99 1.66 -23.77
CA ILE A 167 -28.03 2.71 -24.06
C ILE A 167 -27.82 2.78 -25.57
N SER A 168 -28.33 3.86 -26.18
CA SER A 168 -28.02 4.22 -27.56
C SER A 168 -26.49 4.15 -27.79
N PRO A 169 -26.01 3.59 -28.91
CA PRO A 169 -24.58 3.39 -29.18
C PRO A 169 -23.75 4.69 -29.20
N GLU A 170 -24.36 5.86 -29.05
CA GLU A 170 -23.71 7.18 -29.04
C GLU A 170 -23.33 7.71 -27.64
N SER A 171 -23.43 6.93 -26.56
CA SER A 171 -23.00 7.40 -25.24
C SER A 171 -22.01 6.46 -24.55
N GLU A 172 -20.77 6.93 -24.46
CA GLU A 172 -19.61 6.23 -23.87
C GLU A 172 -19.65 6.13 -22.33
N PHE A 173 -20.56 6.85 -21.68
CA PHE A 173 -20.72 6.92 -20.23
C PHE A 173 -22.15 6.61 -19.78
N ARG A 174 -22.28 6.03 -18.58
CA ARG A 174 -23.57 5.77 -17.94
C ARG A 174 -24.33 7.07 -17.70
N ARG A 175 -25.62 7.09 -18.06
CA ARG A 175 -26.52 8.24 -17.88
C ARG A 175 -27.56 8.04 -16.76
N ASP A 176 -27.56 6.88 -16.10
CA ASP A 176 -28.50 6.56 -15.02
C ASP A 176 -27.94 6.94 -13.65
N PHE A 177 -28.84 7.23 -12.70
CA PHE A 177 -28.45 7.47 -11.31
C PHE A 177 -27.99 6.17 -10.64
N LEU A 178 -26.81 6.21 -10.01
CA LEU A 178 -26.26 5.12 -9.20
C LEU A 178 -26.21 5.57 -7.73
N PHE A 179 -26.74 4.73 -6.84
CA PHE A 179 -26.66 4.95 -5.39
C PHE A 179 -25.53 4.10 -4.80
N PHE A 180 -24.56 4.74 -4.16
CA PHE A 180 -23.50 4.05 -3.43
C PHE A 180 -23.92 3.85 -1.97
N ILE A 181 -24.18 2.59 -1.59
CA ILE A 181 -24.53 2.24 -0.20
C ILE A 181 -23.25 1.79 0.51
N VAL A 182 -22.69 2.66 1.33
CA VAL A 182 -21.54 2.30 2.18
C VAL A 182 -22.06 1.80 3.51
N LYS A 183 -21.81 0.51 3.81
CA LYS A 183 -22.12 -0.04 5.14
C LYS A 183 -21.05 0.43 6.13
N ALA A 184 -21.31 1.55 6.80
CA ALA A 184 -20.47 2.00 7.90
C ALA A 184 -20.54 0.97 9.04
N GLY A 185 -19.43 0.28 9.30
CA GLY A 185 -19.27 -0.42 10.57
C GLY A 185 -19.32 0.62 11.69
N SER A 186 -20.41 0.63 12.46
CA SER A 186 -20.58 1.44 13.68
C SER A 186 -20.12 2.89 13.56
N CYS A 187 -20.73 3.67 12.66
CA CYS A 187 -20.78 5.13 12.80
C CYS A 187 -22.23 5.55 13.01
N SER A 188 -22.48 6.20 14.15
CA SER A 188 -23.72 6.91 14.46
C SER A 188 -24.04 7.87 13.32
N PHE A 189 -25.13 7.61 12.59
CA PHE A 189 -25.71 8.56 11.65
C PHE A 189 -26.21 9.77 12.44
N ALA A 190 -25.49 10.89 12.37
CA ALA A 190 -26.10 12.20 12.58
C ALA A 190 -26.63 12.65 11.22
N GLU A 191 -27.95 12.82 11.14
CA GLU A 191 -28.64 13.41 10.00
C GLU A 191 -27.98 14.74 9.61
N MET A 192 -27.62 14.89 8.33
CA MET A 192 -27.57 16.21 7.70
C MET A 192 -28.59 16.22 6.57
N ALA A 193 -29.82 16.48 6.96
CA ALA A 193 -30.80 17.11 6.09
C ALA A 193 -30.46 18.61 5.93
N THR A 194 -30.85 19.15 4.79
CA THR A 194 -30.97 20.57 4.42
C THR A 194 -29.68 21.31 4.04
N HIS A 195 -29.50 21.58 2.73
CA HIS A 195 -29.95 22.82 2.07
C HIS A 195 -30.16 22.62 0.58
#